data_AF-A0A080WKS7-F1
#
_entry.id   AF-A0A080WKS7-F1
#
_cell.length_a   1.000
_cell.length_b   1.000
_cell.length_c   1.000
_cell.angle_alpha   90.00
_cell.angle_beta   90.00
_cell.angle_gamma   90.00
#
_symmetry.space_group_name_H-M   'P 1'
#
loop_
_entity.id
_entity.type
_entity.pdbx_description
1 polymer ?
#
loop_
_entity_poly.entity_id
_entity_poly.type
_entity_poly.pdbx_seq_one_letter_code
_entity_poly.pdbx_strand_id
1 'polypeptide(L)'
;MFEDLLAKPDAEYEITFRLFDTEGTGIVKHETLQKLFSSAKGDNTIPFDWNSGWAALYTGSKKTRHDMTYPQFAQMLRGLQGERIRQAFHLFDKDGDGYIEPEDFQRIILETSQHKLSDHLLENLPTLCNISSGSKISYANVRAFQNIIREMDIIDYIIRSAVRKSDDGKITRSDFLNEAARITRFSLFTPMEADILFHFAGLDAPSGRLELGDFAKVIDASWHSASVLGREALAGASKATEKVTGTTSQVLHNILESVHHFALGSIAGAFGAFMVYPIDLVKTRMQNQRSARVGEKMYMNSLDCAKKVVRNEGVLGLYSGVIPQLIGVAPEKAIKLTVNDLVRGFFADKDKGGKIWWPHEVIAGGSAGACQVVFTNPLEIVKIRLQIQGEIAKNVNETAAPRRSAMWIVKNLGLMGLYKGASACLLRDVPFSAIYFPTYSHLKTDFFGESPTKKLGVIQLLTAGAIAGMPAAYLTTPCDVIKTRLQVEARKGETKYTSLRHCAATIMKEEGFKAFFKGGPARILRSSPQFGFTLAAYEVLQKWLPMPGSAHEEVTPTGYVEPGASLQPASGPLPYLRSRNALKLILDLEPNFGRLQAPAGVGLPVLSK
;
A
#
# COMPACT_ATOMS: atom_id res chain seq x y z
N MET A 1 27.49 8.63 -16.34
CA MET A 1 27.26 8.39 -17.78
C MET A 1 26.02 7.55 -18.06
N PHE A 2 25.89 6.31 -17.57
CA PHE A 2 24.68 5.49 -17.81
C PHE A 2 23.47 6.01 -17.01
N GLU A 3 23.66 6.43 -15.76
CA GLU A 3 22.61 7.07 -14.95
C GLU A 3 22.13 8.39 -15.55
N ASP A 4 23.06 9.21 -16.07
CA ASP A 4 22.73 10.47 -16.77
C ASP A 4 21.93 10.22 -18.05
N LEU A 5 22.17 9.09 -18.72
CA LEU A 5 21.42 8.67 -19.90
C LEU A 5 20.00 8.24 -19.51
N LEU A 6 19.85 7.46 -18.44
CA LEU A 6 18.54 7.05 -17.91
C LEU A 6 17.69 8.23 -17.40
N ALA A 7 18.31 9.36 -17.05
CA ALA A 7 17.59 10.57 -16.68
C ALA A 7 16.88 11.26 -17.86
N LYS A 8 17.29 10.97 -19.11
CA LYS A 8 16.69 11.57 -20.32
C LYS A 8 15.28 11.04 -20.63
N PRO A 9 14.38 11.88 -21.18
CA PRO A 9 12.99 11.51 -21.44
C PRO A 9 12.80 10.34 -22.40
N ASP A 10 13.75 10.11 -23.30
CA ASP A 10 13.75 9.12 -24.39
C ASP A 10 14.87 8.09 -24.25
N ALA A 11 15.33 7.87 -23.01
CA ALA A 11 16.46 7.00 -22.70
C ALA A 11 16.35 5.59 -23.31
N GLU A 12 15.15 5.02 -23.39
CA GLU A 12 14.93 3.69 -23.97
C GLU A 12 15.38 3.57 -25.44
N TYR A 13 15.11 4.59 -26.25
CA TYR A 13 15.52 4.63 -27.65
C TYR A 13 16.99 5.04 -27.77
N GLU A 14 17.47 5.93 -26.91
CA GLU A 14 18.86 6.37 -26.94
C GLU A 14 19.84 5.24 -26.54
N ILE A 15 19.49 4.41 -25.55
CA ILE A 15 20.26 3.21 -25.19
C ILE A 15 20.38 2.30 -26.40
N THR A 16 19.25 2.03 -27.06
CA THR A 16 19.21 1.16 -28.23
C THR A 16 20.02 1.77 -29.37
N PHE A 17 19.90 3.07 -29.63
CA PHE A 17 20.66 3.76 -30.68
C PHE A 17 22.18 3.68 -30.46
N ARG A 18 22.65 3.94 -29.23
CA ARG A 18 24.08 3.86 -28.89
C ARG A 18 24.66 2.45 -29.02
N LEU A 19 23.83 1.42 -28.97
CA LEU A 19 24.21 0.03 -29.25
C LEU A 19 24.62 -0.16 -30.72
N PHE A 20 23.99 0.59 -31.63
CA PHE A 20 24.22 0.52 -33.07
C PHE A 20 25.18 1.60 -33.59
N ASP A 21 25.31 2.72 -32.90
CA ASP A 21 26.32 3.76 -33.17
C ASP A 21 27.67 3.40 -32.52
N THR A 22 28.33 2.37 -33.05
CA THR A 22 29.61 1.85 -32.53
C THR A 22 30.76 2.86 -32.64
N GLU A 23 30.64 3.83 -33.55
CA GLU A 23 31.68 4.84 -33.83
C GLU A 23 31.43 6.15 -33.06
N GLY A 24 30.28 6.30 -32.39
CA GLY A 24 29.91 7.53 -31.66
C GLY A 24 29.68 8.74 -32.58
N THR A 25 29.29 8.50 -33.82
CA THR A 25 29.15 9.51 -34.88
C THR A 25 27.80 10.22 -34.87
N GLY A 26 26.85 9.73 -34.07
CA GLY A 26 25.47 10.19 -34.07
C GLY A 26 24.66 9.69 -35.28
N ILE A 27 25.18 8.71 -36.01
CA ILE A 27 24.61 8.16 -37.25
C ILE A 27 24.75 6.63 -37.24
N VAL A 28 23.71 5.92 -37.68
CA VAL A 28 23.74 4.46 -37.86
C VAL A 28 23.83 4.12 -39.35
N LYS A 29 24.96 3.52 -39.75
CA LYS A 29 25.21 3.02 -41.10
C LYS A 29 24.44 1.71 -41.34
N HIS A 30 23.95 1.51 -42.57
CA HIS A 30 23.24 0.29 -42.97
C HIS A 30 24.06 -1.00 -42.73
N GLU A 31 25.36 -0.96 -43.05
CA GLU A 31 26.25 -2.12 -42.90
C GLU A 31 26.43 -2.51 -41.44
N THR A 32 26.62 -1.53 -40.55
CA THR A 32 26.74 -1.74 -39.11
C THR A 32 25.45 -2.33 -38.53
N LEU A 33 24.30 -1.79 -38.94
CA LEU A 33 23.00 -2.32 -38.56
C LEU A 33 22.83 -3.79 -38.97
N GLN A 34 23.08 -4.09 -40.24
CA GLN A 34 22.93 -5.44 -40.77
C GLN A 34 23.91 -6.42 -40.10
N LYS A 35 25.16 -6.01 -39.88
CA LYS A 35 26.19 -6.83 -39.26
C LYS A 35 25.84 -7.15 -37.80
N LEU A 36 25.45 -6.15 -37.02
CA LEU A 36 25.06 -6.33 -35.62
C LEU A 36 23.81 -7.18 -35.50
N PHE A 37 22.81 -6.93 -36.35
CA PHE A 37 21.60 -7.74 -36.41
C PHE A 37 21.91 -9.20 -36.78
N SER A 38 22.77 -9.44 -37.76
CA SER A 38 23.16 -10.81 -38.16
C SER A 38 24.01 -11.50 -37.10
N SER A 39 24.84 -10.77 -36.36
CA SER A 39 25.62 -11.36 -35.26
C SER A 39 24.78 -11.77 -34.05
N ALA A 40 23.61 -11.14 -33.88
CA ALA A 40 22.69 -11.47 -32.80
C ALA A 40 21.81 -12.71 -33.11
N LYS A 41 21.77 -13.16 -34.37
CA LYS A 41 21.00 -14.32 -34.80
C LYS A 41 21.66 -15.63 -34.39
N GLY A 42 20.85 -16.58 -33.91
CA GLY A 42 21.25 -17.99 -33.76
C GLY A 42 21.07 -18.78 -35.06
N ASP A 43 21.64 -19.98 -35.13
CA ASP A 43 21.68 -20.83 -36.34
C ASP A 43 20.30 -21.24 -36.90
N ASN A 44 19.20 -21.07 -36.13
CA ASN A 44 17.85 -21.51 -36.49
C ASN A 44 16.80 -20.38 -36.53
N THR A 45 17.23 -19.12 -36.67
CA THR A 45 16.33 -17.95 -36.71
C THR A 45 15.75 -17.70 -38.10
N ILE A 46 14.56 -17.13 -38.16
CA ILE A 46 13.88 -16.74 -39.39
C ILE A 46 14.71 -15.64 -40.09
N PRO A 47 15.03 -15.81 -41.39
CA PRO A 47 15.75 -14.81 -42.15
C PRO A 47 14.93 -13.51 -42.26
N PHE A 48 15.64 -12.37 -42.22
CA PHE A 48 15.03 -11.05 -42.40
C PHE A 48 15.73 -10.36 -43.56
N ASP A 49 14.96 -9.91 -44.54
CA ASP A 49 15.46 -9.25 -45.73
C ASP A 49 15.54 -7.73 -45.54
N TRP A 50 16.77 -7.27 -45.31
CA TRP A 50 17.12 -5.85 -45.27
C TRP A 50 17.09 -5.15 -46.65
N ASN A 51 16.82 -5.89 -47.73
CA ASN A 51 16.60 -5.33 -49.07
C ASN A 51 15.12 -5.21 -49.45
N SER A 52 14.22 -5.49 -48.51
CA SER A 52 12.79 -5.30 -48.71
C SER A 52 12.43 -3.85 -49.04
N GLY A 53 11.30 -3.66 -49.72
CA GLY A 53 10.77 -2.34 -50.03
C GLY A 53 10.58 -1.45 -48.79
N TRP A 54 10.24 -2.06 -47.64
CA TRP A 54 10.14 -1.37 -46.35
C TRP A 54 11.50 -0.90 -45.85
N ALA A 55 12.51 -1.79 -45.81
CA ALA A 55 13.84 -1.43 -45.32
C ALA A 55 14.52 -0.37 -46.21
N ALA A 56 14.27 -0.42 -47.52
CA ALA A 56 14.78 0.56 -48.47
C ALA A 56 14.27 2.00 -48.22
N LEU A 57 13.14 2.19 -47.52
CA LEU A 57 12.66 3.52 -47.14
C LEU A 57 13.50 4.17 -46.04
N TYR A 58 14.17 3.37 -45.21
CA TYR A 58 14.98 3.84 -44.08
C TYR A 58 16.48 3.82 -44.35
N THR A 59 16.97 2.85 -45.13
CA THR A 59 18.40 2.69 -45.41
C THR A 59 18.76 2.92 -46.88
N GLY A 60 17.77 3.26 -47.71
CA GLY A 60 17.93 3.47 -49.14
C GLY A 60 17.94 2.19 -49.96
N SER A 61 17.87 2.31 -51.29
CA SER A 61 17.84 1.17 -52.21
C SER A 61 19.22 0.51 -52.38
N LYS A 62 19.31 -0.67 -53.01
CA LYS A 62 20.61 -1.31 -53.34
C LYS A 62 21.56 -0.38 -54.12
N LYS A 63 21.03 0.62 -54.84
CA LYS A 63 21.79 1.57 -55.66
C LYS A 63 22.12 2.87 -54.92
N THR A 64 21.36 3.22 -53.88
CA THR A 64 21.43 4.50 -53.16
C THR A 64 21.19 4.27 -51.68
N ARG A 65 22.23 3.88 -50.94
CA ARG A 65 22.16 3.75 -49.48
C ARG A 65 22.31 5.11 -48.82
N HIS A 66 21.60 5.33 -47.71
CA HIS A 66 21.78 6.49 -46.86
C HIS A 66 21.81 6.07 -45.39
N ASP A 67 22.51 6.86 -44.59
CA ASP A 67 22.66 6.60 -43.17
C ASP A 67 21.50 7.19 -42.37
N MET A 68 21.20 6.59 -41.20
CA MET A 68 20.08 6.98 -40.37
C MET A 68 20.52 7.85 -39.19
N THR A 69 19.82 8.96 -39.00
CA THR A 69 19.91 9.77 -37.78
C THR A 69 19.11 9.12 -36.64
N TYR A 70 19.37 9.53 -35.39
CA TYR A 70 18.64 9.03 -34.22
C TYR A 70 17.10 9.04 -34.35
N PRO A 71 16.43 10.13 -34.78
CA PRO A 71 14.98 10.14 -34.93
C PRO A 71 14.47 9.14 -35.98
N GLN A 72 15.20 8.98 -37.09
CA GLN A 72 14.86 8.03 -38.15
C GLN A 72 15.01 6.60 -37.65
N PHE A 73 16.08 6.31 -36.91
CA PHE A 73 16.33 5.00 -36.32
C PHE A 73 15.24 4.64 -35.28
N ALA A 74 14.89 5.55 -34.38
CA ALA A 74 13.84 5.33 -33.39
C ALA A 74 12.48 5.01 -34.05
N GLN A 75 12.13 5.72 -35.13
CA GLN A 75 10.91 5.46 -35.88
C GLN A 75 10.96 4.13 -36.65
N MET A 76 12.12 3.77 -37.21
CA MET A 76 12.34 2.48 -37.87
C MET A 76 12.13 1.32 -36.89
N LEU A 77 12.68 1.40 -35.67
CA LEU A 77 12.54 0.36 -34.63
C LEU A 77 11.07 0.03 -34.35
N ARG A 78 10.22 1.06 -34.25
CA ARG A 78 8.78 0.88 -34.02
C ARG A 78 8.08 0.15 -35.18
N GLY A 79 8.53 0.37 -36.41
CA GLY A 79 7.99 -0.31 -37.60
C GLY A 79 8.55 -1.72 -37.82
N LEU A 80 9.78 -1.97 -37.37
CA LEU A 80 10.53 -3.21 -37.65
C LEU A 80 9.78 -4.45 -37.19
N GLN A 81 9.13 -4.42 -36.03
CA GLN A 81 8.40 -5.57 -35.48
C GLN A 81 7.30 -6.06 -36.42
N GLY A 82 6.55 -5.14 -37.03
CA GLY A 82 5.50 -5.50 -37.98
C GLY A 82 6.05 -6.02 -39.29
N GLU A 83 7.18 -5.47 -39.74
CA GLU A 83 7.82 -5.95 -40.95
C GLU A 83 8.42 -7.35 -40.76
N ARG A 84 9.00 -7.65 -39.58
CA ARG A 84 9.50 -8.99 -39.24
C ARG A 84 8.41 -10.04 -39.36
N ILE A 85 7.25 -9.80 -38.74
CA ILE A 85 6.10 -10.70 -38.82
C ILE A 85 5.62 -10.85 -40.26
N ARG A 86 5.56 -9.74 -41.03
CA ARG A 86 5.14 -9.76 -42.44
C ARG A 86 6.07 -10.60 -43.32
N GLN A 87 7.39 -10.41 -43.19
CA GLN A 87 8.37 -11.19 -43.98
C GLN A 87 8.40 -12.65 -43.55
N ALA A 88 8.31 -12.92 -42.25
CA ALA A 88 8.21 -14.27 -41.74
C ALA A 88 6.97 -14.99 -42.29
N PHE A 89 5.81 -14.31 -42.31
CA PHE A 89 4.60 -14.85 -42.91
C PHE A 89 4.79 -15.21 -44.39
N HIS A 90 5.36 -14.31 -45.20
CA HIS A 90 5.66 -14.57 -46.61
C HIS A 90 6.65 -15.72 -46.84
N LEU A 91 7.52 -16.01 -45.87
CA LEU A 91 8.46 -17.12 -45.96
C LEU A 91 7.76 -18.48 -45.80
N PHE A 92 6.76 -18.55 -44.92
CA PHE A 92 6.00 -19.78 -44.64
C PHE A 92 4.80 -19.97 -45.60
N ASP A 93 4.26 -18.88 -46.16
CA ASP A 93 3.26 -18.90 -47.23
C ASP A 93 3.91 -19.26 -48.58
N LYS A 94 4.19 -20.55 -48.77
CA LYS A 94 4.86 -21.08 -49.98
C LYS A 94 4.00 -20.95 -51.24
N ASP A 95 2.69 -21.03 -51.09
CA ASP A 95 1.73 -21.09 -52.19
C ASP A 95 1.14 -19.71 -52.54
N GLY A 96 1.38 -18.69 -51.71
CA GLY A 96 0.88 -17.33 -51.88
C GLY A 96 -0.63 -17.22 -51.67
N ASP A 97 -1.23 -18.16 -50.95
CA ASP A 97 -2.68 -18.22 -50.72
C ASP A 97 -3.12 -17.37 -49.52
N GLY A 98 -2.16 -16.83 -48.76
CA GLY A 98 -2.41 -16.01 -47.58
C GLY A 98 -2.72 -16.81 -46.32
N TYR A 99 -2.35 -18.11 -46.30
CA TYR A 99 -2.52 -19.01 -45.15
C TYR A 99 -1.20 -19.70 -44.78
N ILE A 100 -1.03 -19.95 -43.47
CA ILE A 100 0.11 -20.71 -42.92
C ILE A 100 -0.38 -21.80 -41.97
N GLU A 101 0.45 -22.81 -41.74
CA GLU A 101 0.14 -23.86 -40.77
C GLU A 101 0.24 -23.32 -39.32
N PRO A 102 -0.52 -23.90 -38.37
CA PRO A 102 -0.49 -23.46 -36.97
C PRO A 102 0.89 -23.50 -36.32
N GLU A 103 1.72 -24.49 -36.67
CA GLU A 103 3.08 -24.64 -36.17
C GLU A 103 4.01 -23.52 -36.68
N ASP A 104 3.83 -23.11 -37.94
CA ASP A 104 4.57 -21.99 -38.53
C ASP A 104 4.19 -20.67 -37.84
N PHE A 105 2.90 -20.46 -37.55
CA PHE A 105 2.46 -19.31 -36.76
C PHE A 105 3.09 -19.30 -35.36
N GLN A 106 3.07 -20.43 -34.66
CA GLN A 106 3.68 -20.56 -33.34
C GLN A 106 5.18 -20.20 -33.40
N ARG A 107 5.90 -20.67 -34.42
CA ARG A 107 7.31 -20.35 -34.63
C ARG A 107 7.54 -18.85 -34.83
N ILE A 108 6.73 -18.18 -35.66
CA ILE A 108 6.83 -16.73 -35.90
C ILE A 108 6.66 -15.96 -34.59
N ILE A 109 5.66 -16.31 -33.78
CA ILE A 109 5.37 -15.61 -32.52
C ILE A 109 6.45 -15.86 -31.46
N LEU A 110 6.93 -17.09 -31.33
CA LEU A 110 8.02 -17.43 -30.41
C LEU A 110 9.29 -16.63 -30.71
N GLU A 111 9.61 -16.44 -31.99
CA GLU A 111 10.82 -15.69 -32.35
C GLU A 111 10.66 -14.17 -32.22
N THR A 112 9.47 -13.64 -32.49
CA THR A 112 9.25 -12.19 -32.56
C THR A 112 8.77 -11.57 -31.26
N SER A 113 7.96 -12.29 -30.46
CA SER A 113 7.15 -11.70 -29.39
C SER A 113 7.07 -12.52 -28.10
N GLN A 114 7.83 -13.62 -27.96
CA GLN A 114 7.75 -14.52 -26.80
C GLN A 114 7.86 -13.80 -25.44
N HIS A 115 8.75 -12.83 -25.32
CA HIS A 115 9.00 -12.10 -24.07
C HIS A 115 7.85 -11.17 -23.63
N LYS A 116 6.81 -11.02 -24.45
CA LYS A 116 5.61 -10.21 -24.15
C LYS A 116 4.40 -11.06 -23.77
N LEU A 117 4.49 -12.38 -23.93
CA LEU A 117 3.36 -13.30 -23.82
C LEU A 117 3.49 -14.17 -22.58
N SER A 118 2.36 -14.61 -22.04
CA SER A 118 2.30 -15.59 -20.96
C SER A 118 2.59 -17.01 -21.46
N ASP A 119 3.07 -17.89 -20.58
CA ASP A 119 3.29 -19.32 -20.91
C ASP A 119 2.00 -19.97 -21.40
N HIS A 120 0.86 -19.61 -20.80
CA HIS A 120 -0.46 -20.10 -21.19
C HIS A 120 -0.82 -19.74 -22.63
N LEU A 121 -0.50 -18.52 -23.08
CA LEU A 121 -0.69 -18.15 -24.48
C LEU A 121 0.25 -18.94 -25.39
N LEU A 122 1.53 -19.06 -25.02
CA LEU A 122 2.55 -19.72 -25.81
C LEU A 122 2.27 -21.21 -26.06
N GLU A 123 1.76 -21.91 -25.05
CA GLU A 123 1.37 -23.32 -25.13
C GLU A 123 0.13 -23.53 -26.05
N ASN A 124 -0.79 -22.56 -26.04
CA ASN A 124 -2.06 -22.66 -26.76
C ASN A 124 -2.08 -21.93 -28.12
N LEU A 125 -0.99 -21.31 -28.57
CA LEU A 125 -0.95 -20.60 -29.87
C LEU A 125 -1.55 -21.39 -31.06
N PRO A 126 -1.34 -22.72 -31.19
CA PRO A 126 -1.92 -23.47 -32.30
C PRO A 126 -3.46 -23.49 -32.32
N THR A 127 -4.13 -23.30 -31.17
CA THR A 127 -5.60 -23.36 -31.08
C THR A 127 -6.29 -22.22 -31.82
N LEU A 128 -5.56 -21.18 -32.22
CA LEU A 128 -6.06 -20.05 -33.00
C LEU A 128 -6.74 -20.51 -34.31
N CYS A 129 -6.32 -21.64 -34.89
CA CYS A 129 -6.96 -22.20 -36.08
C CYS A 129 -8.43 -22.56 -35.86
N ASN A 130 -8.84 -22.84 -34.61
CA ASN A 130 -10.22 -23.17 -34.25
C ASN A 130 -11.19 -22.00 -34.37
N ILE A 131 -10.69 -20.76 -34.44
CA ILE A 131 -11.50 -19.55 -34.62
C ILE A 131 -11.86 -19.37 -36.11
N SER A 132 -10.95 -19.75 -37.00
CA SER A 132 -11.16 -19.71 -38.46
C SER A 132 -11.91 -20.94 -38.95
N SER A 133 -12.72 -20.78 -40.00
CA SER A 133 -13.48 -21.88 -40.63
C SER A 133 -12.62 -22.96 -41.31
N GLY A 134 -11.30 -22.94 -41.12
CA GLY A 134 -10.33 -23.85 -41.75
C GLY A 134 -9.18 -24.19 -40.81
N SER A 135 -8.45 -25.26 -41.13
CA SER A 135 -7.32 -25.77 -40.33
C SER A 135 -6.08 -24.87 -40.36
N LYS A 136 -6.02 -23.92 -41.30
CA LYS A 136 -4.89 -23.01 -41.51
C LYS A 136 -5.16 -21.60 -40.95
N ILE A 137 -4.10 -20.88 -40.60
CA ILE A 137 -4.15 -19.53 -40.04
C ILE A 137 -3.96 -18.49 -41.15
N SER A 138 -4.91 -17.57 -41.31
CA SER A 138 -4.84 -16.49 -42.31
C SER A 138 -3.91 -15.34 -41.87
N TYR A 139 -3.40 -14.57 -42.82
CA TYR A 139 -2.65 -13.34 -42.52
C TYR A 139 -3.45 -12.33 -41.66
N ALA A 140 -4.78 -12.28 -41.83
CA ALA A 140 -5.65 -11.42 -41.04
C ALA A 140 -5.64 -11.80 -39.55
N ASN A 141 -5.60 -13.10 -39.24
CA ASN A 141 -5.51 -13.59 -37.86
C ASN A 141 -4.17 -13.19 -37.22
N VAL A 142 -3.07 -13.32 -37.96
CA VAL A 142 -1.73 -12.91 -37.50
C VAL A 142 -1.70 -11.40 -37.20
N ARG A 143 -2.32 -10.58 -38.06
CA ARG A 143 -2.38 -9.12 -37.85
C ARG A 143 -3.27 -8.72 -36.68
N ALA A 144 -4.42 -9.38 -36.51
CA ALA A 144 -5.29 -9.16 -35.36
C ALA A 144 -4.57 -9.52 -34.05
N PHE A 145 -3.88 -10.67 -34.01
CA PHE A 145 -3.07 -11.07 -32.86
C PHE A 145 -1.94 -10.05 -32.56
N GLN A 146 -1.26 -9.55 -33.59
CA GLN A 146 -0.25 -8.51 -33.44
C GLN A 146 -0.82 -7.21 -32.82
N ASN A 147 -2.01 -6.79 -33.22
CA ASN A 147 -2.67 -5.61 -32.67
C ASN A 147 -3.01 -5.79 -31.18
N ILE A 148 -3.48 -6.98 -30.79
CA ILE A 148 -3.75 -7.32 -29.38
C ILE A 148 -2.48 -7.17 -28.54
N ILE A 149 -1.35 -7.75 -28.98
CA ILE A 149 -0.07 -7.62 -28.26
C ILE A 149 0.36 -6.16 -28.12
N ARG A 150 0.14 -5.36 -29.17
CA ARG A 150 0.54 -3.94 -29.18
C ARG A 150 -0.30 -3.10 -28.21
N GLU A 151 -1.57 -3.44 -28.04
CA GLU A 151 -2.55 -2.66 -27.26
C GLU A 151 -2.93 -3.33 -25.94
N MET A 152 -2.10 -4.25 -25.47
CA MET A 152 -2.32 -5.08 -24.28
C MET A 152 -2.63 -4.27 -23.01
N ASP A 153 -1.96 -3.13 -22.81
CA ASP A 153 -2.22 -2.23 -21.66
C ASP A 153 -3.61 -1.57 -21.73
N ILE A 154 -4.06 -1.19 -22.94
CA ILE A 154 -5.38 -0.59 -23.16
C ILE A 154 -6.45 -1.67 -23.00
N ILE A 155 -6.19 -2.88 -23.50
CA ILE A 155 -7.07 -4.04 -23.36
C ILE A 155 -7.28 -4.39 -21.88
N ASP A 156 -6.21 -4.48 -21.08
CA ASP A 156 -6.31 -4.71 -19.62
C ASP A 156 -7.21 -3.65 -18.95
N TYR A 157 -7.01 -2.38 -19.30
CA TYR A 157 -7.82 -1.30 -18.76
C TYR A 157 -9.30 -1.42 -19.15
N ILE A 158 -9.61 -1.72 -20.41
CA ILE A 158 -10.98 -1.90 -20.88
C ILE A 158 -11.64 -3.07 -20.16
N ILE A 159 -10.95 -4.21 -20.03
CA ILE A 159 -11.48 -5.40 -19.34
C ILE A 159 -11.77 -5.09 -17.88
N ARG A 160 -10.83 -4.46 -17.15
CA ARG A 160 -11.04 -4.08 -15.74
C ARG A 160 -12.20 -3.11 -15.57
N SER A 161 -12.36 -2.16 -16.49
CA SER A 161 -13.48 -1.23 -16.48
C SER A 161 -14.81 -1.95 -16.75
N ALA A 162 -14.84 -2.84 -17.75
CA ALA A 162 -16.02 -3.61 -18.12
C ALA A 162 -16.45 -4.56 -16.99
N VAL A 163 -15.50 -5.29 -16.38
CA VAL A 163 -15.76 -6.20 -15.25
C VAL A 163 -16.31 -5.43 -14.05
N ARG A 164 -15.76 -4.25 -13.74
CA ARG A 164 -16.25 -3.42 -12.61
C ARG A 164 -17.68 -2.93 -12.81
N LYS A 165 -18.10 -2.71 -14.06
CA LYS A 165 -19.46 -2.28 -14.41
C LYS A 165 -20.46 -3.45 -14.49
N SER A 166 -19.96 -4.69 -14.50
CA SER A 166 -20.80 -5.88 -14.53
C SER A 166 -21.19 -6.29 -13.12
N ASP A 167 -22.49 -6.50 -12.88
CA ASP A 167 -23.03 -6.88 -11.56
C ASP A 167 -22.47 -8.23 -11.07
N ASP A 168 -22.18 -9.15 -11.99
CA ASP A 168 -21.67 -10.50 -11.71
C ASP A 168 -20.13 -10.59 -11.76
N GLY A 169 -19.43 -9.49 -12.10
CA GLY A 169 -17.97 -9.50 -12.32
C GLY A 169 -17.51 -10.30 -13.54
N LYS A 170 -18.43 -10.66 -14.45
CA LYS A 170 -18.15 -11.38 -15.70
C LYS A 170 -18.54 -10.54 -16.92
N ILE A 171 -17.79 -10.66 -18.01
CA ILE A 171 -18.03 -9.91 -19.24
C ILE A 171 -18.20 -10.82 -20.44
N THR A 172 -19.02 -10.38 -21.39
CA THR A 172 -19.14 -10.97 -22.73
C THR A 172 -18.32 -10.16 -23.74
N ARG A 173 -18.16 -10.73 -24.94
CA ARG A 173 -17.55 -10.04 -26.08
C ARG A 173 -18.23 -8.70 -26.40
N SER A 174 -19.56 -8.65 -26.35
CA SER A 174 -20.31 -7.42 -26.59
C SER A 174 -20.04 -6.37 -25.52
N ASP A 175 -19.91 -6.77 -24.26
CA ASP A 175 -19.62 -5.84 -23.16
C ASP A 175 -18.23 -5.23 -23.33
N PHE A 176 -17.25 -6.05 -23.73
CA PHE A 176 -15.89 -5.59 -24.04
C PHE A 176 -15.90 -4.58 -25.20
N LEU A 177 -16.53 -4.90 -26.34
CA LEU A 177 -16.57 -3.99 -27.49
C LEU A 177 -17.32 -2.67 -27.19
N ASN A 178 -18.42 -2.76 -26.43
CA ASN A 178 -19.17 -1.58 -26.01
C ASN A 178 -18.36 -0.69 -25.06
N GLU A 179 -17.63 -1.29 -24.13
CA GLU A 179 -16.79 -0.53 -23.20
C GLU A 179 -15.54 0.03 -23.90
N ALA A 180 -14.97 -0.72 -24.83
CA ALA A 180 -13.89 -0.23 -25.70
C ALA A 180 -14.33 1.03 -26.43
N ALA A 181 -15.48 1.01 -27.11
CA ALA A 181 -16.01 2.18 -27.82
C ALA A 181 -16.29 3.41 -26.92
N ARG A 182 -16.51 3.20 -25.61
CA ARG A 182 -16.67 4.31 -24.64
C ARG A 182 -15.32 4.88 -24.20
N ILE A 183 -14.32 4.03 -24.04
CA ILE A 183 -13.00 4.41 -23.51
C ILE A 183 -12.09 4.97 -24.61
N THR A 184 -12.05 4.31 -25.77
CA THR A 184 -11.14 4.66 -26.85
C THR A 184 -11.81 5.60 -27.85
N ARG A 185 -11.19 6.76 -28.06
CA ARG A 185 -11.68 7.75 -29.04
C ARG A 185 -11.29 7.43 -30.49
N PHE A 186 -10.13 6.80 -30.67
CA PHE A 186 -9.52 6.56 -31.99
C PHE A 186 -9.01 5.14 -32.22
N SER A 187 -8.72 4.37 -31.15
CA SER A 187 -8.45 2.94 -31.31
C SER A 187 -9.78 2.19 -31.40
N LEU A 188 -10.02 1.50 -32.50
CA LEU A 188 -11.18 0.66 -32.70
C LEU A 188 -10.71 -0.79 -32.74
N PHE A 189 -11.28 -1.62 -31.87
CA PHE A 189 -11.01 -3.04 -31.87
C PHE A 189 -11.86 -3.73 -32.92
N THR A 190 -11.23 -4.56 -33.75
CA THR A 190 -11.96 -5.36 -34.74
C THR A 190 -12.69 -6.50 -34.03
N PRO A 191 -13.80 -6.99 -34.61
CA PRO A 191 -14.43 -8.21 -34.11
C PRO A 191 -13.42 -9.35 -33.98
N MET A 192 -12.55 -9.56 -34.98
CA MET A 192 -11.52 -10.61 -34.97
C MET A 192 -10.59 -10.50 -33.74
N GLU A 193 -10.17 -9.29 -33.36
CA GLU A 193 -9.33 -9.08 -32.17
C GLU A 193 -10.05 -9.49 -30.89
N ALA A 194 -11.32 -9.13 -30.76
CA ALA A 194 -12.13 -9.55 -29.62
C ALA A 194 -12.36 -11.07 -29.61
N ASP A 195 -12.51 -11.72 -30.77
CA ASP A 195 -12.64 -13.19 -30.85
C ASP A 195 -11.39 -13.90 -30.38
N ILE A 196 -10.22 -13.46 -30.86
CA ILE A 196 -8.94 -14.03 -30.46
C ILE A 196 -8.73 -13.87 -28.95
N LEU A 197 -9.02 -12.69 -28.39
CA LEU A 197 -8.90 -12.44 -26.96
C LEU A 197 -9.81 -13.36 -26.13
N PHE A 198 -11.10 -13.47 -26.50
CA PHE A 198 -12.06 -14.31 -25.78
C PHE A 198 -11.84 -15.81 -26.00
N HIS A 199 -11.29 -16.21 -27.14
CA HIS A 199 -10.90 -17.59 -27.40
C HIS A 199 -9.80 -18.02 -26.42
N PHE A 200 -8.70 -17.26 -26.32
CA PHE A 200 -7.60 -17.60 -25.43
C PHE A 200 -7.96 -17.49 -23.95
N ALA A 201 -8.80 -16.52 -23.58
CA ALA A 201 -9.26 -16.39 -22.20
C ALA A 201 -10.29 -17.48 -21.84
N GLY A 202 -11.05 -17.98 -22.81
CA GLY A 202 -12.12 -18.96 -22.59
C GLY A 202 -11.76 -20.43 -22.76
N LEU A 203 -10.49 -20.78 -22.95
CA LEU A 203 -10.06 -22.18 -23.15
C LEU A 203 -10.46 -23.10 -21.99
N ASP A 204 -10.46 -22.58 -20.75
CA ASP A 204 -10.83 -23.33 -19.55
C ASP A 204 -12.34 -23.30 -19.25
N ALA A 205 -13.08 -22.34 -19.84
CA ALA A 205 -14.46 -22.02 -19.48
C ALA A 205 -15.32 -21.70 -20.73
N PRO A 206 -16.03 -22.69 -21.30
CA PRO A 206 -16.80 -22.52 -22.53
C PRO A 206 -18.10 -21.70 -22.37
N SER A 207 -18.32 -21.07 -21.21
CA SER A 207 -19.58 -20.35 -20.90
C SER A 207 -19.79 -19.05 -21.68
N GLY A 208 -18.78 -18.56 -22.43
CA GLY A 208 -18.85 -17.30 -23.19
C GLY A 208 -18.92 -16.02 -22.36
N ARG A 209 -19.12 -16.13 -21.03
CA ARG A 209 -18.93 -15.08 -20.02
C ARG A 209 -17.68 -15.39 -19.21
N LEU A 210 -16.72 -14.46 -19.21
CA LEU A 210 -15.40 -14.65 -18.63
C LEU A 210 -15.16 -13.66 -17.48
N GLU A 211 -14.42 -14.09 -16.46
CA GLU A 211 -14.03 -13.25 -15.32
C GLU A 211 -12.64 -12.64 -15.49
N LEU A 212 -12.27 -11.66 -14.66
CA LEU A 212 -10.97 -10.98 -14.76
C LEU A 212 -9.77 -11.95 -14.69
N GLY A 213 -9.89 -13.03 -13.92
CA GLY A 213 -8.86 -14.05 -13.79
C GLY A 213 -8.56 -14.80 -15.09
N ASP A 214 -9.57 -15.01 -15.94
CA ASP A 214 -9.43 -15.66 -17.24
C ASP A 214 -8.62 -14.81 -18.21
N PHE A 215 -8.85 -13.50 -18.20
CA PHE A 215 -8.09 -12.56 -19.03
C PHE A 215 -6.67 -12.33 -18.50
N ALA A 216 -6.46 -12.40 -17.19
CA ALA A 216 -5.14 -12.23 -16.60
C ALA A 216 -4.14 -13.29 -17.10
N LYS A 217 -4.59 -14.53 -17.33
CA LYS A 217 -3.77 -15.61 -17.93
C LYS A 217 -3.24 -15.26 -19.32
N VAL A 218 -3.96 -14.40 -20.05
CA VAL A 218 -3.65 -14.02 -21.43
C VAL A 218 -2.81 -12.73 -21.46
N ILE A 219 -3.11 -11.79 -20.57
CA ILE A 219 -2.57 -10.42 -20.63
C ILE A 219 -1.34 -10.24 -19.72
N ASP A 220 -1.20 -11.04 -18.67
CA ASP A 220 -0.09 -10.93 -17.73
C ASP A 220 1.12 -11.77 -18.20
N ALA A 221 2.13 -11.10 -18.75
CA ALA A 221 3.39 -11.72 -19.14
C ALA A 221 4.19 -12.30 -17.96
N SER A 222 3.84 -12.00 -16.71
CA SER A 222 4.46 -12.63 -15.52
C SER A 222 3.85 -13.98 -15.15
N TRP A 223 2.81 -14.42 -15.87
CA TRP A 223 2.15 -15.70 -15.64
C TRP A 223 3.00 -16.88 -16.14
N HIS A 224 3.67 -17.57 -15.20
CA HIS A 224 4.49 -18.75 -15.48
C HIS A 224 3.76 -20.05 -15.09
N SER A 225 3.86 -21.09 -15.92
CA SER A 225 3.20 -22.40 -15.77
C SER A 225 3.56 -23.12 -14.45
N ALA A 226 4.72 -22.81 -13.84
CA ALA A 226 5.11 -23.31 -12.51
C ALA A 226 4.16 -22.88 -11.37
N SER A 227 3.44 -21.76 -11.54
CA SER A 227 2.39 -21.33 -10.60
C SER A 227 1.11 -22.17 -10.72
N VAL A 228 0.92 -22.84 -11.87
CA VAL A 228 -0.20 -23.72 -12.18
C VAL A 228 -0.01 -25.10 -11.55
N LEU A 229 1.18 -25.71 -11.60
CA LEU A 229 1.40 -27.00 -10.92
C LEU A 229 1.18 -26.94 -9.40
N GLY A 230 1.55 -25.82 -8.78
CA GLY A 230 1.23 -25.53 -7.38
C GLY A 230 -0.27 -25.33 -7.13
N ARG A 231 -0.99 -24.72 -8.09
CA ARG A 231 -2.44 -24.48 -8.03
C ARG A 231 -3.28 -25.69 -8.42
N GLU A 232 -2.83 -26.57 -9.32
CA GLU A 232 -3.53 -27.77 -9.80
C GLU A 232 -3.43 -28.94 -8.81
N ALA A 233 -2.28 -29.09 -8.15
CA ALA A 233 -2.14 -29.98 -7.01
C ALA A 233 -3.07 -29.57 -5.85
N LEU A 234 -3.36 -28.27 -5.73
CA LEU A 234 -4.39 -27.72 -4.84
C LEU A 234 -5.82 -27.82 -5.43
N ALA A 235 -5.97 -27.79 -6.76
CA ALA A 235 -7.27 -27.81 -7.47
C ALA A 235 -7.95 -29.18 -7.40
N GLY A 236 -7.19 -30.28 -7.39
CA GLY A 236 -7.73 -31.63 -7.20
C GLY A 236 -8.42 -31.84 -5.84
N ALA A 237 -8.03 -31.06 -4.83
CA ALA A 237 -8.66 -31.05 -3.51
C ALA A 237 -9.83 -30.03 -3.40
N SER A 238 -10.11 -29.28 -4.46
CA SER A 238 -10.84 -28.00 -4.44
C SER A 238 -12.15 -27.99 -5.24
N LYS A 239 -12.89 -29.09 -5.36
CA LYS A 239 -14.27 -29.02 -5.88
C LYS A 239 -15.32 -28.60 -4.85
N ALA A 240 -14.96 -28.49 -3.57
CA ALA A 240 -15.87 -28.08 -2.49
C ALA A 240 -15.54 -26.71 -1.86
N THR A 241 -14.41 -26.09 -2.21
CA THR A 241 -13.85 -24.94 -1.47
C THR A 241 -13.68 -23.67 -2.32
N GLU A 242 -14.01 -23.75 -3.61
CA GLU A 242 -13.67 -22.75 -4.63
C GLU A 242 -14.41 -21.41 -4.52
N LYS A 243 -15.41 -21.30 -3.64
CA LYS A 243 -16.13 -20.03 -3.43
C LYS A 243 -15.47 -19.07 -2.43
N VAL A 244 -14.37 -19.47 -1.77
CA VAL A 244 -13.78 -18.67 -0.66
C VAL A 244 -12.32 -18.25 -0.90
N THR A 245 -11.53 -18.96 -1.72
CA THR A 245 -10.06 -18.85 -1.68
C THR A 245 -9.38 -17.92 -2.68
N GLY A 246 -10.00 -17.56 -3.81
CA GLY A 246 -9.41 -16.60 -4.77
C GLY A 246 -9.28 -15.18 -4.20
N THR A 247 -10.27 -14.78 -3.39
CA THR A 247 -10.24 -13.54 -2.61
C THR A 247 -9.17 -13.61 -1.50
N THR A 248 -8.88 -14.78 -0.93
CA THR A 248 -8.05 -14.89 0.27
C THR A 248 -6.57 -14.66 0.02
N SER A 249 -5.96 -14.93 -1.15
CA SER A 249 -4.51 -14.72 -1.34
C SER A 249 -4.15 -13.24 -1.51
N GLN A 250 -4.98 -12.50 -2.24
CA GLN A 250 -4.81 -11.06 -2.42
C GLN A 250 -5.27 -10.29 -1.18
N VAL A 251 -6.33 -10.77 -0.51
CA VAL A 251 -6.69 -10.31 0.82
C VAL A 251 -5.64 -10.69 1.86
N LEU A 252 -4.96 -11.84 1.78
CA LEU A 252 -3.87 -12.24 2.69
C LEU A 252 -2.66 -11.34 2.49
N HIS A 253 -2.29 -11.02 1.26
CA HIS A 253 -1.19 -10.08 1.01
C HIS A 253 -1.53 -8.68 1.54
N ASN A 254 -2.72 -8.16 1.23
CA ASN A 254 -3.17 -6.85 1.70
C ASN A 254 -3.37 -6.82 3.23
N ILE A 255 -3.85 -7.91 3.83
CA ILE A 255 -3.96 -8.08 5.28
C ILE A 255 -2.57 -8.18 5.88
N LEU A 256 -1.64 -8.92 5.29
CA LEU A 256 -0.28 -9.09 5.80
C LEU A 256 0.47 -7.75 5.79
N GLU A 257 0.31 -6.99 4.71
CA GLU A 257 0.85 -5.63 4.58
C GLU A 257 0.20 -4.68 5.60
N SER A 258 -1.13 -4.70 5.73
CA SER A 258 -1.85 -3.92 6.74
C SER A 258 -1.44 -4.29 8.16
N VAL A 259 -1.27 -5.59 8.45
CA VAL A 259 -0.83 -6.12 9.74
C VAL A 259 0.62 -5.72 10.02
N HIS A 260 1.49 -5.74 9.02
CA HIS A 260 2.89 -5.32 9.13
C HIS A 260 2.99 -3.82 9.44
N HIS A 261 2.31 -2.96 8.67
CA HIS A 261 2.27 -1.52 8.94
C HIS A 261 1.64 -1.20 10.29
N PHE A 262 0.56 -1.90 10.64
CA PHE A 262 -0.06 -1.78 11.95
C PHE A 262 0.89 -2.21 13.07
N ALA A 263 1.66 -3.28 12.90
CA ALA A 263 2.65 -3.75 13.87
C ALA A 263 3.80 -2.76 14.03
N LEU A 264 4.37 -2.26 12.94
CA LEU A 264 5.43 -1.24 12.98
C LEU A 264 4.94 0.05 13.63
N GLY A 265 3.74 0.53 13.26
CA GLY A 265 3.10 1.70 13.86
C GLY A 265 2.82 1.50 15.35
N SER A 266 2.44 0.29 15.75
CA SER A 266 2.20 -0.09 17.15
C SER A 266 3.48 -0.10 17.98
N ILE A 267 4.57 -0.66 17.47
CA ILE A 267 5.88 -0.69 18.13
C ILE A 267 6.44 0.73 18.25
N ALA A 268 6.36 1.52 17.17
CA ALA A 268 6.76 2.91 17.17
C ALA A 268 5.95 3.73 18.20
N GLY A 269 4.63 3.54 18.25
CA GLY A 269 3.75 4.19 19.21
C GLY A 269 4.05 3.80 20.65
N ALA A 270 4.37 2.54 20.90
CA ALA A 270 4.81 2.05 22.20
C ALA A 270 6.14 2.69 22.62
N PHE A 271 7.11 2.82 21.70
CA PHE A 271 8.37 3.50 21.96
C PHE A 271 8.17 4.99 22.30
N GLY A 272 7.34 5.70 21.54
CA GLY A 272 7.00 7.09 21.85
C GLY A 272 6.33 7.25 23.21
N ALA A 273 5.40 6.34 23.55
CA ALA A 273 4.76 6.32 24.86
C ALA A 273 5.74 6.03 26.00
N PHE A 274 6.75 5.17 25.77
CA PHE A 274 7.81 4.87 26.73
C PHE A 274 8.69 6.10 27.00
N MET A 275 9.15 6.80 25.96
CA MET A 275 10.03 7.98 26.11
C MET A 275 9.39 9.12 26.92
N VAL A 276 8.08 9.30 26.78
CA VAL A 276 7.35 10.40 27.45
C VAL A 276 6.72 9.97 28.78
N TYR A 277 6.81 8.68 29.13
CA TYR A 277 6.22 8.12 30.35
C TYR A 277 6.60 8.85 31.65
N PRO A 278 7.83 9.37 31.85
CA PRO A 278 8.17 10.15 33.04
C PRO A 278 7.28 11.40 33.22
N ILE A 279 6.90 12.06 32.12
CA ILE A 279 6.01 13.23 32.15
C ILE A 279 4.60 12.81 32.58
N ASP A 280 4.16 11.61 32.20
CA ASP A 280 2.86 11.06 32.61
C ASP A 280 2.78 10.77 34.08
N LEU A 281 3.83 10.17 34.62
CA LEU A 281 3.88 9.84 36.03
C LEU A 281 3.85 11.11 36.88
N VAL A 282 4.61 12.14 36.50
CA VAL A 282 4.56 13.45 37.16
C VAL A 282 3.18 14.09 37.06
N LYS A 283 2.56 14.08 35.88
CA LYS A 283 1.20 14.60 35.66
C LYS A 283 0.18 13.90 36.56
N THR A 284 0.18 12.58 36.58
CA THR A 284 -0.81 11.78 37.33
C THR A 284 -0.70 12.00 38.83
N ARG A 285 0.52 12.08 39.38
CA ARG A 285 0.75 12.42 40.80
C ARG A 285 0.32 13.85 41.14
N MET A 286 0.67 14.81 40.29
CA MET A 286 0.24 16.20 40.42
C MET A 286 -1.29 16.34 40.43
N GLN A 287 -2.00 15.59 39.56
CA GLN A 287 -3.47 15.59 39.49
C GLN A 287 -4.11 14.88 40.68
N ASN A 288 -3.45 13.86 41.21
CA ASN A 288 -3.89 13.11 42.38
C ASN A 288 -3.64 13.84 43.71
N GLN A 289 -2.84 14.90 43.73
CA GLN A 289 -2.59 15.67 44.96
C GLN A 289 -3.89 16.31 45.47
N ARG A 290 -4.43 15.72 46.54
CA ARG A 290 -5.57 16.21 47.31
C ARG A 290 -5.07 17.12 48.43
N SER A 291 -5.59 18.33 48.53
CA SER A 291 -5.26 19.20 49.67
C SER A 291 -6.08 18.78 50.88
N ALA A 292 -5.50 18.01 51.81
CA ALA A 292 -6.18 17.63 53.05
C ALA A 292 -6.19 18.75 54.11
N ARG A 293 -5.25 19.72 54.02
CA ARG A 293 -5.19 20.93 54.86
C ARG A 293 -4.75 22.13 54.03
N VAL A 294 -5.29 23.31 54.34
CA VAL A 294 -4.86 24.59 53.74
C VAL A 294 -3.40 24.86 54.16
N GLY A 295 -2.44 24.53 53.28
CA GLY A 295 -1.01 24.83 53.49
C GLY A 295 -0.02 23.75 53.07
N GLU A 296 -0.37 22.45 53.14
CA GLU A 296 0.53 21.36 52.77
C GLU A 296 0.30 20.90 51.31
N LYS A 297 0.97 21.56 50.36
CA LYS A 297 1.12 21.01 49.01
C LYS A 297 2.26 20.00 49.00
N MET A 298 1.97 18.71 48.79
CA MET A 298 3.02 17.67 48.67
C MET A 298 4.04 17.99 47.56
N TYR A 299 3.58 18.57 46.45
CA TYR A 299 4.39 19.06 45.35
C TYR A 299 4.05 20.52 45.04
N MET A 300 5.08 21.36 44.92
CA MET A 300 4.91 22.77 44.55
C MET A 300 4.71 22.94 43.05
N ASN A 301 5.48 22.19 42.25
CA ASN A 301 5.52 22.24 40.79
C ASN A 301 5.82 20.84 40.21
N SER A 302 5.59 20.65 38.91
CA SER A 302 5.91 19.39 38.20
C SER A 302 7.39 18.99 38.35
N LEU A 303 8.30 19.97 38.35
CA LEU A 303 9.74 19.74 38.56
C LEU A 303 10.08 19.28 39.99
N ASP A 304 9.39 19.82 40.99
CA ASP A 304 9.54 19.39 42.38
C ASP A 304 9.01 17.95 42.58
N CYS A 305 7.89 17.62 41.93
CA CYS A 305 7.38 16.26 41.87
C CYS A 305 8.41 15.29 41.25
N ALA A 306 8.94 15.61 40.07
CA ALA A 306 9.95 14.78 39.41
C ALA A 306 11.20 14.57 40.29
N LYS A 307 11.73 15.64 40.89
CA LYS A 307 12.92 15.58 41.76
C LYS A 307 12.67 14.72 43.00
N LYS A 308 11.49 14.82 43.61
CA LYS A 308 11.09 13.99 44.76
C LYS A 308 10.90 12.53 44.35
N VAL A 309 10.33 12.23 43.18
CA VAL A 309 10.20 10.84 42.69
C VAL A 309 11.59 10.21 42.51
N VAL A 310 12.50 10.89 41.79
CA VAL A 310 13.85 10.36 41.56
C VAL A 310 14.61 10.17 42.87
N ARG A 311 14.50 11.10 43.82
CA ARG A 311 15.14 11.00 45.13
C ARG A 311 14.58 9.86 45.99
N ASN A 312 13.28 9.58 45.90
CA ASN A 312 12.59 8.68 46.83
C ASN A 312 12.38 7.26 46.30
N GLU A 313 12.26 7.09 44.98
CA GLU A 313 11.93 5.83 44.29
C GLU A 313 12.99 5.43 43.24
N GLY A 314 13.97 6.31 42.99
CA GLY A 314 14.98 6.10 41.95
C GLY A 314 14.47 6.38 40.54
N VAL A 315 15.37 6.27 39.56
CA VAL A 315 15.07 6.54 38.14
C VAL A 315 14.04 5.54 37.59
N LEU A 316 14.09 4.28 38.04
CA LEU A 316 13.11 3.24 37.65
C LEU A 316 11.69 3.51 38.20
N GLY A 317 11.56 4.29 39.29
CA GLY A 317 10.27 4.72 39.82
C GLY A 317 9.47 5.56 38.82
N LEU A 318 10.14 6.31 37.94
CA LEU A 318 9.50 7.09 36.88
C LEU A 318 8.76 6.22 35.86
N TYR A 319 9.09 4.93 35.77
CA TYR A 319 8.50 3.97 34.82
C TYR A 319 7.50 3.00 35.49
N SER A 320 7.12 3.23 36.75
CA SER A 320 6.13 2.40 37.43
C SER A 320 4.77 2.47 36.73
N GLY A 321 4.29 1.35 36.19
CA GLY A 321 3.02 1.24 35.45
C GLY A 321 3.14 1.36 33.91
N VAL A 322 4.35 1.35 33.35
CA VAL A 322 4.56 1.48 31.90
C VAL A 322 4.05 0.29 31.10
N ILE A 323 4.13 -0.93 31.63
CA ILE A 323 3.75 -2.17 30.92
C ILE A 323 2.26 -2.16 30.48
N PRO A 324 1.27 -1.92 31.38
CA PRO A 324 -0.12 -1.78 30.96
C PRO A 324 -0.36 -0.68 29.92
N GLN A 325 0.41 0.41 29.99
CA GLN A 325 0.33 1.49 29.00
C GLN A 325 0.76 1.01 27.62
N LEU A 326 1.90 0.30 27.52
CA LEU A 326 2.42 -0.16 26.23
C LEU A 326 1.48 -1.17 25.56
N ILE A 327 0.91 -2.10 26.34
CA ILE A 327 -0.06 -3.09 25.84
C ILE A 327 -1.32 -2.39 25.28
N GLY A 328 -1.74 -1.28 25.90
CA GLY A 328 -2.96 -0.56 25.51
C GLY A 328 -2.82 0.32 24.27
N VAL A 329 -1.60 0.74 23.88
CA VAL A 329 -1.38 1.72 22.79
C VAL A 329 -1.99 1.26 21.47
N ALA A 330 -1.70 0.03 21.05
CA ALA A 330 -2.12 -0.46 19.74
C ALA A 330 -3.64 -0.67 19.62
N PRO A 331 -4.30 -1.39 20.56
CA PRO A 331 -5.76 -1.54 20.52
C PRO A 331 -6.51 -0.20 20.66
N GLU A 332 -6.02 0.70 21.51
CA GLU A 332 -6.60 2.04 21.71
C GLU A 332 -6.65 2.81 20.39
N LYS A 333 -5.55 2.85 19.63
CA LYS A 333 -5.46 3.58 18.37
C LYS A 333 -6.25 2.91 17.25
N ALA A 334 -6.19 1.58 17.16
CA ALA A 334 -6.92 0.80 16.15
C ALA A 334 -8.43 1.08 16.22
N ILE A 335 -9.03 0.87 17.39
CA ILE A 335 -10.47 1.03 17.60
C ILE A 335 -10.89 2.47 17.28
N LYS A 336 -10.10 3.44 17.73
CA LYS A 336 -10.43 4.86 17.58
C LYS A 336 -10.42 5.31 16.11
N LEU A 337 -9.45 4.85 15.31
CA LEU A 337 -9.39 5.18 13.88
C LEU A 337 -10.49 4.45 13.11
N THR A 338 -10.61 3.13 13.27
CA THR A 338 -11.61 2.32 12.56
C THR A 338 -13.04 2.82 12.81
N VAL A 339 -13.40 3.12 14.06
CA VAL A 339 -14.75 3.62 14.36
C VAL A 339 -14.94 5.03 13.82
N ASN A 340 -13.91 5.89 13.85
CA ASN A 340 -14.03 7.23 13.28
C ASN A 340 -14.27 7.17 11.77
N ASP A 341 -13.54 6.32 11.06
CA ASP A 341 -13.65 6.14 9.61
C ASP A 341 -14.98 5.51 9.21
N LEU A 342 -15.45 4.51 9.94
CA LEU A 342 -16.77 3.89 9.69
C LEU A 342 -17.90 4.92 9.84
N VAL A 343 -17.87 5.73 10.92
CA VAL A 343 -18.92 6.71 11.17
C VAL A 343 -18.82 7.89 10.20
N ARG A 344 -17.60 8.34 9.86
CA ARG A 344 -17.38 9.34 8.79
C ARG A 344 -17.87 8.82 7.44
N GLY A 345 -17.59 7.57 7.10
CA GLY A 345 -18.03 6.93 5.86
C GLY A 345 -19.54 6.78 5.76
N PHE A 346 -20.23 6.56 6.89
CA PHE A 346 -21.68 6.54 6.95
C PHE A 346 -22.30 7.93 6.69
N PHE A 347 -21.67 9.00 7.19
CA PHE A 347 -22.13 10.38 7.00
C PHE A 347 -21.55 11.06 5.74
N ALA A 348 -20.68 10.39 4.99
CA ALA A 348 -20.08 10.92 3.77
C ALA A 348 -21.09 10.82 2.63
N ASP A 349 -21.55 11.97 2.15
CA ASP A 349 -22.51 12.07 1.06
C ASP A 349 -21.80 11.85 -0.28
N LYS A 350 -22.19 10.80 -1.03
CA LYS A 350 -21.49 10.36 -2.26
C LYS A 350 -21.60 11.39 -3.40
N ASP A 351 -22.57 12.31 -3.33
CA ASP A 351 -22.86 13.28 -4.40
C ASP A 351 -22.16 14.64 -4.24
N LYS A 352 -21.49 14.93 -3.11
CA LYS A 352 -20.84 16.23 -2.83
C LYS A 352 -19.34 16.15 -2.55
N GLY A 353 -18.63 15.24 -3.22
CA GLY A 353 -17.16 15.20 -3.21
C GLY A 353 -16.53 14.99 -1.83
N GLY A 354 -17.22 14.28 -0.91
CA GLY A 354 -16.65 13.85 0.37
C GLY A 354 -16.60 14.91 1.49
N LYS A 355 -17.27 16.06 1.36
CA LYS A 355 -17.34 17.05 2.46
C LYS A 355 -18.39 16.65 3.51
N ILE A 356 -17.93 16.36 4.72
CA ILE A 356 -18.77 16.05 5.88
C ILE A 356 -19.12 17.36 6.61
N TRP A 357 -20.36 17.49 7.06
CA TRP A 357 -20.77 18.64 7.88
C TRP A 357 -20.11 18.57 9.26
N TRP A 358 -19.56 19.69 9.77
CA TRP A 358 -18.76 19.71 11.00
C TRP A 358 -19.40 19.02 12.23
N PRO A 359 -20.74 19.03 12.47
CA PRO A 359 -21.34 18.31 13.59
C PRO A 359 -21.27 16.79 13.42
N HIS A 360 -21.37 16.28 12.18
CA HIS A 360 -21.22 14.85 11.91
C HIS A 360 -19.77 14.40 12.16
N GLU A 361 -18.79 15.26 11.88
CA GLU A 361 -17.40 14.98 12.24
C GLU A 361 -17.18 14.90 13.76
N VAL A 362 -17.81 15.80 14.51
CA VAL A 362 -17.79 15.81 15.98
C VAL A 362 -18.45 14.54 16.54
N ILE A 363 -19.58 14.11 15.96
CA ILE A 363 -20.28 12.86 16.32
C ILE A 363 -19.41 11.63 15.98
N ALA A 364 -18.76 11.62 14.82
CA ALA A 364 -17.83 10.57 14.45
C ALA A 364 -16.62 10.50 15.40
N GLY A 365 -16.09 11.65 15.82
CA GLY A 365 -15.03 11.71 16.82
C GLY A 365 -15.49 11.23 18.20
N GLY A 366 -16.67 11.67 18.63
CA GLY A 366 -17.26 11.31 19.92
C GLY A 366 -17.61 9.83 20.03
N SER A 367 -18.21 9.24 19.00
CA SER A 367 -18.54 7.80 18.93
C SER A 367 -17.29 6.92 18.93
N ALA A 368 -16.24 7.31 18.22
CA ALA A 368 -14.94 6.64 18.28
C ALA A 368 -14.34 6.66 19.70
N GLY A 369 -14.39 7.81 20.39
CA GLY A 369 -13.96 7.91 21.78
C GLY A 369 -14.81 7.06 22.74
N ALA A 370 -16.13 7.00 22.54
CA ALA A 370 -17.02 6.19 23.37
C ALA A 370 -16.75 4.69 23.21
N CYS A 371 -16.58 4.22 21.97
CA CYS A 371 -16.26 2.82 21.67
C CYS A 371 -14.91 2.41 22.25
N GLN A 372 -13.88 3.26 22.09
CA GLN A 372 -12.55 3.03 22.65
C GLN A 372 -12.58 2.82 24.18
N VAL A 373 -13.34 3.63 24.91
CA VAL A 373 -13.43 3.52 26.38
C VAL A 373 -13.96 2.16 26.85
N VAL A 374 -14.90 1.54 26.12
CA VAL A 374 -15.46 0.23 26.50
C VAL A 374 -14.37 -0.83 26.58
N PHE A 375 -13.38 -0.76 25.69
CA PHE A 375 -12.28 -1.71 25.60
C PHE A 375 -11.06 -1.32 26.43
N THR A 376 -10.72 -0.03 26.51
CA THR A 376 -9.48 0.41 27.19
C THR A 376 -9.65 0.61 28.69
N ASN A 377 -10.87 0.74 29.19
CA ASN A 377 -11.11 1.08 30.59
C ASN A 377 -10.50 0.06 31.61
N PRO A 378 -10.54 -1.27 31.39
CA PRO A 378 -9.83 -2.23 32.25
C PRO A 378 -8.30 -2.04 32.29
N LEU A 379 -7.68 -1.62 31.18
CA LEU A 379 -6.24 -1.35 31.12
C LEU A 379 -5.89 -0.05 31.86
N GLU A 380 -6.72 0.98 31.72
CA GLU A 380 -6.51 2.27 32.36
C GLU A 380 -6.60 2.20 33.88
N ILE A 381 -7.58 1.47 34.43
CA ILE A 381 -7.72 1.35 35.89
C ILE A 381 -6.54 0.61 36.52
N VAL A 382 -6.01 -0.42 35.84
CA VAL A 382 -4.82 -1.15 36.27
C VAL A 382 -3.59 -0.23 36.23
N LYS A 383 -3.41 0.53 35.13
CA LYS A 383 -2.33 1.51 34.99
C LYS A 383 -2.36 2.54 36.12
N ILE A 384 -3.50 3.18 36.37
CA ILE A 384 -3.64 4.24 37.38
C ILE A 384 -3.33 3.68 38.77
N ARG A 385 -3.85 2.50 39.12
CA ARG A 385 -3.60 1.87 40.42
C ARG A 385 -2.13 1.48 40.63
N LEU A 386 -1.42 1.05 39.58
CA LEU A 386 0.02 0.76 39.66
C LEU A 386 0.86 2.04 39.80
N GLN A 387 0.48 3.12 39.11
CA GLN A 387 1.16 4.41 39.20
C GLN A 387 1.07 5.02 40.62
N ILE A 388 -0.04 4.80 41.32
CA ILE A 388 -0.29 5.36 42.66
C ILE A 388 0.32 4.49 43.78
N GLN A 389 0.57 3.20 43.55
CA GLN A 389 1.16 2.31 44.56
C GLN A 389 2.53 2.80 45.08
N GLY A 390 3.31 3.49 44.25
CA GLY A 390 4.58 4.10 44.67
C GLY A 390 4.42 5.16 45.76
N GLU A 391 3.27 5.86 45.81
CA GLU A 391 2.98 6.87 46.85
C GLU A 391 2.51 6.25 48.17
N ILE A 392 1.87 5.08 48.13
CA ILE A 392 1.25 4.44 49.30
C ILE A 392 2.28 3.66 50.12
N ALA A 393 3.31 3.11 49.48
CA ALA A 393 4.32 2.26 50.11
C ALA A 393 5.21 2.95 51.18
N LYS A 394 5.07 4.27 51.39
CA LYS A 394 5.89 5.02 52.38
C LYS A 394 5.12 5.87 53.39
N ASN A 395 3.82 6.10 53.24
CA ASN A 395 3.04 6.86 54.24
C ASN A 395 2.56 6.00 55.41
N VAL A 396 2.78 4.68 55.35
CA VAL A 396 2.57 3.77 56.46
C VAL A 396 3.93 3.15 56.77
N ASN A 397 4.45 3.38 57.97
CA ASN A 397 5.56 2.61 58.56
C ASN A 397 5.11 1.17 58.86
N GLU A 398 4.53 0.48 57.88
CA GLU A 398 4.24 -0.95 57.93
C GLU A 398 5.08 -1.62 56.84
N THR A 399 6.14 -2.25 57.31
CA THR A 399 6.78 -3.40 56.70
C THR A 399 5.75 -4.29 56.01
N ALA A 400 5.94 -4.54 54.71
CA ALA A 400 5.21 -5.52 53.88
C ALA A 400 3.82 -5.13 53.31
N ALA A 401 3.69 -3.99 52.63
CA ALA A 401 2.71 -3.91 51.54
C ALA A 401 3.30 -4.59 50.28
N PRO A 402 2.85 -5.79 49.87
CA PRO A 402 3.39 -6.45 48.69
C PRO A 402 3.15 -5.58 47.46
N ARG A 403 4.16 -5.44 46.57
CA ARG A 403 3.99 -4.85 45.24
C ARG A 403 2.80 -5.53 44.59
N ARG A 404 1.67 -4.84 44.44
CA ARG A 404 0.44 -5.47 43.95
C ARG A 404 0.60 -5.62 42.45
N SER A 405 0.80 -6.86 42.01
CA SER A 405 0.86 -7.21 40.58
C SER A 405 -0.45 -6.81 39.88
N ALA A 406 -0.36 -6.48 38.59
CA ALA A 406 -1.53 -6.24 37.73
C ALA A 406 -2.56 -7.36 37.84
N MET A 407 -2.11 -8.62 37.93
CA MET A 407 -2.97 -9.80 38.06
C MET A 407 -3.74 -9.83 39.38
N TRP A 408 -3.11 -9.37 40.47
CA TRP A 408 -3.76 -9.26 41.78
C TRP A 408 -4.86 -8.18 41.77
N ILE A 409 -4.60 -7.06 41.09
CA ILE A 409 -5.57 -5.96 40.94
C ILE A 409 -6.80 -6.44 40.17
N VAL A 410 -6.60 -7.15 39.05
CA VAL A 410 -7.68 -7.72 38.25
C VAL A 410 -8.50 -8.73 39.04
N LYS A 411 -7.84 -9.65 39.76
CA LYS A 411 -8.52 -10.69 40.55
C LYS A 411 -9.33 -10.11 41.71
N ASN A 412 -8.85 -9.05 42.36
CA ASN A 412 -9.51 -8.44 43.52
C ASN A 412 -10.64 -7.47 43.16
N LEU A 413 -10.54 -6.76 42.03
CA LEU A 413 -11.60 -5.86 41.60
C LEU A 413 -12.75 -6.61 40.93
N GLY A 414 -12.47 -7.72 40.25
CA GLY A 414 -13.43 -8.41 39.39
C GLY A 414 -13.88 -7.55 38.21
N LEU A 415 -14.77 -8.09 37.37
CA LEU A 415 -15.26 -7.42 36.16
C LEU A 415 -15.98 -6.09 36.47
N MET A 416 -16.89 -6.05 37.44
CA MET A 416 -17.58 -4.80 37.81
C MET A 416 -16.65 -3.75 38.41
N GLY A 417 -15.61 -4.18 39.14
CA GLY A 417 -14.61 -3.27 39.70
C GLY A 417 -13.71 -2.66 38.62
N LEU A 418 -13.41 -3.39 37.55
CA LEU A 418 -12.66 -2.87 36.41
C LEU A 418 -13.43 -1.78 35.65
N TYR A 419 -14.76 -1.88 35.58
CA TYR A 419 -15.62 -0.85 34.96
C TYR A 419 -16.01 0.30 35.90
N LYS A 420 -15.56 0.25 37.16
CA LYS A 420 -15.78 1.33 38.13
C LYS A 420 -15.01 2.58 37.73
N GLY A 421 -15.73 3.61 37.28
CA GLY A 421 -15.15 4.85 36.77
C GLY A 421 -15.16 4.99 35.25
N ALA A 422 -15.79 4.05 34.52
CA ALA A 422 -15.98 4.15 33.07
C ALA A 422 -16.71 5.42 32.64
N SER A 423 -17.67 5.91 33.45
CA SER A 423 -18.35 7.19 33.21
C SER A 423 -17.40 8.39 33.23
N ALA A 424 -16.34 8.35 34.04
CA ALA A 424 -15.32 9.38 34.07
C ALA A 424 -14.33 9.26 32.90
N CYS A 425 -14.09 8.04 32.40
CA CYS A 425 -13.36 7.82 31.15
C CYS A 425 -14.12 8.40 29.95
N LEU A 426 -15.42 8.09 29.84
CA LEU A 426 -16.29 8.63 28.78
C LEU A 426 -16.32 10.15 28.79
N LEU A 427 -16.44 10.77 29.97
CA LEU A 427 -16.44 12.23 30.12
C LEU A 427 -15.16 12.89 29.59
N ARG A 428 -14.02 12.19 29.63
CA ARG A 428 -12.74 12.71 29.12
C ARG A 428 -12.55 12.40 27.63
N ASP A 429 -12.78 11.16 27.24
CA ASP A 429 -12.36 10.64 25.93
C ASP A 429 -13.32 11.01 24.80
N VAL A 430 -14.62 11.12 25.11
CA VAL A 430 -15.61 11.58 24.13
C VAL A 430 -15.36 13.04 23.74
N PRO A 431 -15.26 14.02 24.68
CA PRO A 431 -14.94 15.40 24.29
C PRO A 431 -13.56 15.56 23.68
N PHE A 432 -12.57 14.77 24.13
CA PHE A 432 -11.23 14.84 23.56
C PHE A 432 -11.23 14.44 22.08
N SER A 433 -11.90 13.34 21.76
CA SER A 433 -11.97 12.82 20.39
C SER A 433 -12.87 13.65 19.49
N ALA A 434 -13.96 14.18 20.03
CA ALA A 434 -14.88 15.10 19.37
C ALA A 434 -14.21 16.41 18.93
N ILE A 435 -13.21 16.89 19.67
CA ILE A 435 -12.41 18.07 19.30
C ILE A 435 -11.23 17.67 18.40
N TYR A 436 -10.50 16.61 18.77
CA TYR A 436 -9.27 16.21 18.09
C TYR A 436 -9.46 15.88 16.61
N PHE A 437 -10.46 15.05 16.27
CA PHE A 437 -10.61 14.56 14.90
C PHE A 437 -11.03 15.64 13.90
N PRO A 438 -12.03 16.50 14.18
CA PRO A 438 -12.34 17.62 13.28
C PRO A 438 -11.18 18.61 13.15
N THR A 439 -10.55 19.00 14.26
CA THR A 439 -9.39 19.91 14.21
C THR A 439 -8.24 19.32 13.39
N TYR A 440 -8.00 18.01 13.53
CA TYR A 440 -6.99 17.30 12.73
C TYR A 440 -7.35 17.28 11.24
N SER A 441 -8.60 16.93 10.90
CA SER A 441 -9.08 16.88 9.52
C SER A 441 -8.94 18.24 8.84
N HIS A 442 -9.42 19.30 9.48
CA HIS A 442 -9.34 20.67 8.96
C HIS A 442 -7.90 21.20 8.88
N LEU A 443 -7.02 20.85 9.82
CA LEU A 443 -5.60 21.22 9.69
C LEU A 443 -4.95 20.57 8.46
N LYS A 444 -5.28 19.31 8.17
CA LYS A 444 -4.75 18.63 6.98
C LYS A 444 -5.27 19.26 5.68
N THR A 445 -6.58 19.50 5.58
CA THR A 445 -7.19 20.04 4.36
C THR A 445 -6.93 21.53 4.17
N ASP A 446 -7.13 22.33 5.21
CA ASP A 446 -7.22 23.79 5.08
C ASP A 446 -5.85 24.47 5.26
N PHE A 447 -4.95 23.88 6.06
CA PHE A 447 -3.62 24.46 6.33
C PHE A 447 -2.50 23.81 5.51
N PHE A 448 -2.50 22.47 5.39
CA PHE A 448 -1.45 21.75 4.67
C PHE A 448 -1.82 21.39 3.21
N GLY A 449 -3.11 21.55 2.84
CA GLY A 449 -3.59 21.40 1.48
C GLY A 449 -3.68 19.94 1.01
N GLU A 450 -4.14 19.03 1.86
CA GLU A 450 -4.43 17.64 1.50
C GLU A 450 -5.44 17.60 0.35
N SER A 451 -5.07 16.97 -0.76
CA SER A 451 -5.88 16.83 -1.97
C SER A 451 -5.63 15.44 -2.56
N PRO A 452 -6.54 14.86 -3.37
CA PRO A 452 -6.30 13.58 -4.06
C PRO A 452 -4.98 13.55 -4.87
N THR A 453 -4.47 14.73 -5.26
CA THR A 453 -3.20 14.90 -5.98
C THR A 453 -1.98 15.19 -5.09
N LYS A 454 -2.17 15.50 -3.80
CA LYS A 454 -1.09 15.85 -2.86
C LYS A 454 -1.31 15.19 -1.51
N LYS A 455 -0.66 14.04 -1.32
CA LYS A 455 -0.56 13.36 -0.02
C LYS A 455 0.44 14.11 0.86
N LEU A 456 0.10 14.34 2.13
CA LEU A 456 0.97 15.07 3.06
C LEU A 456 2.15 14.20 3.49
N GLY A 457 3.32 14.81 3.58
CA GLY A 457 4.48 14.17 4.19
C GLY A 457 4.30 13.93 5.69
N VAL A 458 5.07 12.99 6.25
CA VAL A 458 4.95 12.56 7.64
C VAL A 458 5.12 13.71 8.64
N ILE A 459 6.05 14.63 8.39
CA ILE A 459 6.29 15.82 9.23
C ILE A 459 5.05 16.74 9.27
N GLN A 460 4.35 16.91 8.15
CA GLN A 460 3.17 17.77 8.06
C GLN A 460 1.99 17.14 8.83
N LEU A 461 1.79 15.83 8.68
CA LEU A 461 0.76 15.08 9.42
C LEU A 461 1.00 15.11 10.93
N LEU A 462 2.25 15.03 11.37
CA LEU A 462 2.58 15.10 12.78
C LEU A 462 2.44 16.51 13.35
N THR A 463 2.82 17.52 12.58
CA THR A 463 2.62 18.91 12.96
C THR A 463 1.12 19.22 13.09
N ALA A 464 0.31 18.74 12.13
CA ALA A 464 -1.15 18.81 12.21
C ALA A 464 -1.69 18.08 13.46
N GLY A 465 -1.19 16.88 13.74
CA GLY A 465 -1.60 16.09 14.91
C GLY A 465 -1.22 16.74 16.24
N ALA A 466 -0.03 17.34 16.32
CA ALA A 466 0.44 18.06 17.49
C ALA A 466 -0.42 19.31 17.74
N ILE A 467 -0.66 20.13 16.72
CA ILE A 467 -1.47 21.36 16.82
C ILE A 467 -2.93 21.00 17.15
N ALA A 468 -3.51 19.97 16.53
CA ALA A 468 -4.86 19.49 16.83
C ALA A 468 -5.00 18.98 18.27
N GLY A 469 -3.95 18.35 18.80
CA GLY A 469 -3.92 17.79 20.15
C GLY A 469 -3.91 18.83 21.27
N MET A 470 -3.33 20.01 21.05
CA MET A 470 -3.20 21.06 22.07
C MET A 470 -4.54 21.58 22.62
N PRO A 471 -5.48 22.08 21.80
CA PRO A 471 -6.77 22.57 22.28
C PRO A 471 -7.62 21.44 22.87
N ALA A 472 -7.63 20.27 22.22
CA ALA A 472 -8.33 19.07 22.73
C ALA A 472 -7.82 18.66 24.12
N ALA A 473 -6.50 18.66 24.33
CA ALA A 473 -5.89 18.33 25.61
C ALA A 473 -6.20 19.37 26.69
N TYR A 474 -6.12 20.67 26.36
CA TYR A 474 -6.33 21.73 27.34
C TYR A 474 -7.79 21.81 27.79
N LEU A 475 -8.74 21.85 26.83
CA LEU A 475 -10.17 21.99 27.11
C LEU A 475 -10.75 20.79 27.88
N THR A 476 -10.17 19.61 27.72
CA THR A 476 -10.61 18.40 28.44
C THR A 476 -9.86 18.15 29.74
N THR A 477 -8.95 19.05 30.16
CA THR A 477 -8.20 18.91 31.42
C THR A 477 -9.12 18.84 32.65
N PRO A 478 -10.20 19.63 32.78
CA PRO A 478 -11.14 19.51 33.89
C PRO A 478 -11.73 18.10 34.03
N CYS A 479 -12.10 17.48 32.91
CA CYS A 479 -12.65 16.12 32.88
C CYS A 479 -11.61 15.07 33.29
N ASP A 480 -10.36 15.27 32.89
CA ASP A 480 -9.23 14.42 33.26
C ASP A 480 -8.91 14.49 34.76
N VAL A 481 -8.96 15.68 35.38
CA VAL A 481 -8.76 15.85 36.84
C VAL A 481 -9.86 15.17 37.65
N ILE A 482 -11.13 15.28 37.23
CA ILE A 482 -12.24 14.59 37.90
C ILE A 482 -12.07 13.08 37.77
N LYS A 483 -11.69 12.58 36.59
CA LYS A 483 -11.44 11.16 36.34
C LYS A 483 -10.33 10.62 37.24
N THR A 484 -9.17 11.27 37.26
CA THR A 484 -8.02 10.78 38.04
C THR A 484 -8.39 10.69 39.51
N ARG A 485 -9.01 11.73 40.09
CA ARG A 485 -9.40 11.75 41.50
C ARG A 485 -10.46 10.70 41.86
N LEU A 486 -11.41 10.42 40.96
CA LEU A 486 -12.46 9.41 41.18
C LEU A 486 -11.93 7.97 41.10
N GLN A 487 -10.94 7.72 40.25
CA GLN A 487 -10.36 6.37 40.05
C GLN A 487 -9.27 6.01 41.06
N VAL A 488 -8.73 7.00 41.78
CA VAL A 488 -7.80 6.77 42.90
C VAL A 488 -8.55 6.30 44.15
N GLU A 489 -8.06 5.25 44.80
CA GLU A 489 -8.55 4.84 46.13
C GLU A 489 -8.30 5.95 47.16
N ALA A 490 -9.36 6.36 47.86
CA ALA A 490 -9.23 7.34 48.94
C ALA A 490 -8.40 6.75 50.09
N ARG A 491 -7.45 7.56 50.60
CA ARG A 491 -6.66 7.19 51.79
C ARG A 491 -7.55 7.13 53.03
N LYS A 492 -7.13 6.42 54.08
CA LYS A 492 -7.80 6.50 55.39
C LYS A 492 -7.72 7.95 55.89
N GLY A 493 -8.87 8.62 55.99
CA GLY A 493 -8.98 10.04 56.39
C GLY A 493 -9.28 11.04 55.28
N GLU A 494 -9.33 10.62 54.01
CA GLU A 494 -9.73 11.48 52.88
C GLU A 494 -11.21 11.31 52.51
N THR A 495 -11.82 12.36 51.95
CA THR A 495 -13.19 12.31 51.44
C THR A 495 -13.31 11.29 50.30
N LYS A 496 -14.20 10.30 50.48
CA LYS A 496 -14.48 9.30 49.46
C LYS A 496 -15.45 9.88 48.43
N TYR A 497 -15.01 10.06 47.19
CA TYR A 497 -15.90 10.50 46.12
C TYR A 497 -16.86 9.37 45.71
N THR A 498 -18.15 9.63 45.82
CA THR A 498 -19.21 8.65 45.51
C THR A 498 -19.72 8.78 44.07
N SER A 499 -19.75 10.00 43.53
CA SER A 499 -20.23 10.29 42.18
C SER A 499 -19.40 11.37 41.49
N LEU A 500 -19.53 11.45 40.17
CA LEU A 500 -18.82 12.42 39.33
C LEU A 500 -19.23 13.86 39.67
N ARG A 501 -20.54 14.08 39.92
CA ARG A 501 -21.09 15.38 40.35
C ARG A 501 -20.60 15.76 41.75
N HIS A 502 -20.57 14.80 42.67
CA HIS A 502 -20.05 15.02 44.02
C HIS A 502 -18.56 15.41 43.96
N CYS A 503 -17.75 14.69 43.16
CA CYS A 503 -16.34 15.03 42.97
C CYS A 503 -16.14 16.44 42.42
N ALA A 504 -16.87 16.81 41.35
CA ALA A 504 -16.77 18.16 40.78
C ALA A 504 -17.19 19.26 41.77
N ALA A 505 -18.29 19.06 42.51
CA ALA A 505 -18.76 20.02 43.50
C ALA A 505 -17.76 20.19 44.66
N THR A 506 -17.20 19.09 45.17
CA THR A 506 -16.19 19.13 46.23
C THR A 506 -14.90 19.83 45.78
N ILE A 507 -14.41 19.55 44.57
CA ILE A 507 -13.21 20.23 44.04
C ILE A 507 -13.45 21.75 43.94
N MET A 508 -14.62 22.15 43.44
CA MET A 508 -14.97 23.56 43.34
C MET A 508 -15.03 24.24 44.71
N LYS A 509 -15.61 23.56 45.71
CA LYS A 509 -15.81 24.09 47.06
C LYS A 509 -14.51 24.14 47.88
N GLU A 510 -13.64 23.15 47.75
CA GLU A 510 -12.44 22.99 48.61
C GLU A 510 -11.16 23.55 47.98
N GLU A 511 -11.02 23.48 46.65
CA GLU A 511 -9.76 23.86 45.95
C GLU A 511 -9.94 24.97 44.90
N GLY A 512 -11.18 25.30 44.54
CA GLY A 512 -11.52 26.35 43.58
C GLY A 512 -11.27 26.00 42.11
N PHE A 513 -11.63 26.91 41.21
CA PHE A 513 -11.64 26.69 39.75
C PHE A 513 -10.27 26.33 39.15
N LYS A 514 -9.18 26.89 39.70
CA LYS A 514 -7.80 26.60 39.23
C LYS A 514 -7.40 25.13 39.42
N ALA A 515 -8.05 24.40 40.33
CA ALA A 515 -7.76 23.00 40.58
C ALA A 515 -8.08 22.08 39.39
N PHE A 516 -9.11 22.43 38.60
CA PHE A 516 -9.53 21.67 37.41
C PHE A 516 -8.49 21.69 36.27
N PHE A 517 -7.58 22.67 36.27
CA PHE A 517 -6.54 22.79 35.25
C PHE A 517 -5.15 22.37 35.76
N LYS A 518 -5.07 21.78 36.97
CA LYS A 518 -3.82 21.21 37.50
C LYS A 518 -3.32 20.10 36.56
N GLY A 519 -2.07 20.25 36.09
CA GLY A 519 -1.46 19.32 35.14
C GLY A 519 -1.79 19.58 33.66
N GLY A 520 -2.56 20.64 33.33
CA GLY A 520 -2.86 21.02 31.95
C GLY A 520 -1.62 21.25 31.08
N PRO A 521 -0.66 22.11 31.48
CA PRO A 521 0.58 22.31 30.72
C PRO A 521 1.42 21.03 30.56
N ALA A 522 1.49 20.19 31.60
CA ALA A 522 2.17 18.90 31.52
C ALA A 522 1.51 17.95 30.50
N ARG A 523 0.17 18.04 30.34
CA ARG A 523 -0.57 17.28 29.33
C ARG A 523 -0.26 17.74 27.90
N ILE A 524 -0.14 19.05 27.68
CA ILE A 524 0.25 19.59 26.36
C ILE A 524 1.69 19.21 26.03
N LEU A 525 2.60 19.42 27.00
CA LEU A 525 4.03 19.14 26.85
C LEU A 525 4.31 17.64 26.64
N ARG A 526 3.43 16.75 27.10
CA ARG A 526 3.49 15.33 26.82
C ARG A 526 3.21 15.01 25.34
N SER A 527 2.21 15.64 24.75
CA SER A 527 1.72 15.26 23.41
C SER A 527 2.77 15.45 22.33
N SER A 528 3.42 16.62 22.25
CA SER A 528 4.33 16.94 21.13
C SER A 528 5.59 16.05 21.05
N PRO A 529 6.34 15.81 22.15
CA PRO A 529 7.50 14.91 22.12
C PRO A 529 7.12 13.46 21.83
N GLN A 530 5.95 13.01 22.32
CA GLN A 530 5.50 11.63 22.09
C GLN A 530 5.35 11.33 20.60
N PHE A 531 4.80 12.29 19.84
CA PHE A 531 4.70 12.19 18.38
C PHE A 531 6.07 12.19 17.70
N GLY A 532 7.00 13.05 18.13
CA GLY A 532 8.36 13.08 17.58
C GLY A 532 9.14 11.78 17.78
N PHE A 533 9.09 11.20 18.98
CA PHE A 533 9.74 9.90 19.24
C PHE A 533 9.07 8.74 18.53
N THR A 534 7.74 8.77 18.38
CA THR A 534 7.00 7.77 17.59
C THR A 534 7.46 7.80 16.13
N LEU A 535 7.63 9.00 15.55
CA LEU A 535 8.14 9.15 14.18
C LEU A 535 9.53 8.57 14.02
N ALA A 536 10.48 9.03 14.85
CA ALA A 536 11.87 8.60 14.75
C ALA A 536 11.97 7.07 14.87
N ALA A 537 11.17 6.46 15.76
CA ALA A 537 11.08 5.01 15.86
C ALA A 537 10.47 4.37 14.61
N TYR A 538 9.40 4.93 14.05
CA TYR A 538 8.76 4.39 12.84
C TYR A 538 9.71 4.43 11.63
N GLU A 539 10.40 5.54 11.40
CA GLU A 539 11.37 5.68 10.31
C GLU A 539 12.55 4.70 10.45
N VAL A 540 13.06 4.52 11.67
CA VAL A 540 14.13 3.55 11.94
C VAL A 540 13.63 2.11 11.73
N LEU A 541 12.45 1.79 12.25
CA LEU A 541 11.85 0.46 12.11
C LEU A 541 11.55 0.12 10.65
N GLN A 542 11.07 1.07 9.87
CA GLN A 542 10.81 0.89 8.44
C GLN A 542 12.11 0.66 7.64
N LYS A 543 13.21 1.31 8.03
CA LYS A 543 14.54 1.08 7.43
C LYS A 543 15.13 -0.28 7.79
N TRP A 544 14.86 -0.78 8.99
CA TRP A 544 15.42 -2.04 9.51
C TRP A 544 14.58 -3.28 9.18
N LEU A 545 13.27 -3.12 9.00
CA LEU A 545 12.32 -4.18 8.65
C LEU A 545 11.55 -3.83 7.37
N PRO A 546 12.23 -3.70 6.21
CA PRO A 546 11.54 -3.56 4.93
C PRO A 546 10.87 -4.89 4.56
N MET A 547 9.59 -4.84 4.17
CA MET A 547 8.90 -6.02 3.62
C MET A 547 9.49 -6.35 2.24
N PRO A 548 9.89 -7.61 1.97
CA PRO A 548 10.34 -8.01 0.65
C PRO A 548 9.17 -7.92 -0.34
N GLY A 549 9.26 -7.01 -1.31
CA GLY A 549 8.24 -6.82 -2.36
C GLY A 549 7.33 -5.59 -2.19
N SER A 550 7.37 -4.88 -1.06
CA SER A 550 6.69 -3.57 -0.98
C SER A 550 7.55 -2.55 -1.72
N ALA A 551 7.08 -2.08 -2.87
CA ALA A 551 7.58 -0.84 -3.45
C ALA A 551 7.49 0.25 -2.36
N HIS A 552 8.53 1.07 -2.21
CA HIS A 552 8.52 2.20 -1.30
C HIS A 552 7.45 3.22 -1.72
N GLU A 553 6.19 2.97 -1.40
CA GLU A 553 5.22 4.03 -1.17
C GLU A 553 5.58 4.66 0.18
N GLU A 554 5.75 5.98 0.19
CA GLU A 554 5.79 6.73 1.44
C GLU A 554 4.44 6.57 2.15
N VAL A 555 4.36 5.58 3.04
CA VAL A 555 3.17 5.30 3.84
C VAL A 555 3.00 6.44 4.84
N THR A 556 1.96 7.25 4.62
CA THR A 556 1.44 8.20 5.60
C THR A 556 0.93 7.43 6.83
N PRO A 557 1.17 7.89 8.08
CA PRO A 557 0.68 7.20 9.28
C PRO A 557 -0.83 7.41 9.54
N THR A 558 -1.63 7.44 8.49
CA THR A 558 -3.10 7.54 8.56
C THR A 558 -3.69 6.47 7.66
N GLY A 559 -4.29 5.44 8.25
CA GLY A 559 -5.06 4.44 7.54
C GLY A 559 -6.25 5.09 6.84
N TYR A 560 -6.06 5.53 5.61
CA TYR A 560 -7.13 5.74 4.65
C TYR A 560 -7.07 4.58 3.67
N VAL A 561 -8.08 3.71 3.70
CA VAL A 561 -8.37 2.84 2.55
C VAL A 561 -8.99 3.74 1.50
N GLU A 562 -8.27 4.07 0.44
CA GLU A 562 -8.86 4.77 -0.71
C GLU A 562 -9.76 3.80 -1.49
N PRO A 563 -11.08 4.08 -1.61
CA PRO A 563 -11.93 3.40 -2.57
C PRO A 563 -11.92 4.19 -3.89
N GLY A 564 -11.23 3.66 -4.90
CA GLY A 564 -11.53 3.98 -6.29
C GLY A 564 -10.43 4.63 -7.15
N ALA A 565 -10.07 3.88 -8.19
CA ALA A 565 -9.78 4.31 -9.57
C ALA A 565 -8.43 5.01 -9.90
N SER A 566 -7.54 4.25 -10.53
CA SER A 566 -7.08 4.40 -11.93
C SER A 566 -5.95 3.39 -12.16
N LEU A 567 -5.50 3.18 -13.40
CA LEU A 567 -4.26 2.45 -13.69
C LEU A 567 -3.19 2.88 -12.68
N GLN A 568 -2.73 1.96 -11.82
CA GLN A 568 -1.58 2.29 -10.99
C GLN A 568 -0.41 2.52 -11.95
N PRO A 569 0.22 3.70 -11.96
CA PRO A 569 1.43 3.90 -12.73
C PRO A 569 2.44 2.84 -12.30
N ALA A 570 3.24 2.32 -13.24
CA ALA A 570 4.24 1.30 -12.93
C ALA A 570 5.05 1.75 -11.71
N SER A 571 4.95 1.00 -10.61
CA SER A 571 5.57 1.38 -9.35
C SER A 571 7.07 1.10 -9.44
N GLY A 572 7.88 2.16 -9.57
CA GLY A 572 9.33 2.07 -9.63
C GLY A 572 9.99 3.41 -10.00
N PRO A 573 11.27 3.61 -9.65
CA PRO A 573 12.00 4.80 -10.06
C PRO A 573 12.07 4.87 -11.60
N LEU A 574 11.82 6.04 -12.19
CA LEU A 574 11.79 6.25 -13.65
C LEU A 574 13.03 5.68 -14.38
N PRO A 575 14.27 5.81 -13.87
CA PRO A 575 15.44 5.18 -14.47
C PRO A 575 15.32 3.65 -14.64
N TYR A 576 14.73 2.96 -13.66
CA TYR A 576 14.51 1.51 -13.72
C TYR A 576 13.44 1.14 -14.76
N LEU A 577 12.36 1.92 -14.85
CA LEU A 577 11.33 1.69 -15.87
C LEU A 577 11.87 1.91 -17.27
N ARG A 578 12.70 2.94 -17.46
CA ARG A 578 13.36 3.24 -18.73
C ARG A 578 14.36 2.16 -19.13
N SER A 579 15.18 1.65 -18.20
CA SER A 579 16.10 0.54 -18.50
C SER A 579 15.35 -0.74 -18.86
N ARG A 580 14.26 -1.06 -18.16
CA ARG A 580 13.37 -2.19 -18.50
C ARG A 580 12.76 -2.02 -19.89
N ASN A 581 12.27 -0.83 -20.22
CA ASN A 581 11.70 -0.54 -21.53
C ASN A 581 12.76 -0.58 -22.64
N ALA A 582 13.99 -0.13 -22.36
CA ALA A 582 15.12 -0.27 -23.29
C ALA A 582 15.42 -1.74 -23.57
N LEU A 583 15.45 -2.58 -22.54
CA LEU A 583 15.63 -4.02 -22.70
C LEU A 583 14.51 -4.65 -23.54
N LYS A 584 13.26 -4.22 -23.34
CA LYS A 584 12.11 -4.64 -24.16
C LYS A 584 12.33 -4.28 -25.64
N LEU A 585 12.79 -3.07 -25.95
CA LEU A 585 13.11 -2.65 -27.32
C LEU A 585 14.26 -3.47 -27.93
N ILE A 586 15.25 -3.88 -27.13
CA ILE A 586 16.35 -4.73 -27.58
C ILE A 586 15.87 -6.16 -27.85
N LEU A 587 15.05 -6.73 -26.96
CA LEU A 587 14.46 -8.07 -27.16
C LEU A 587 13.48 -8.12 -28.33
N ASP A 588 12.84 -6.98 -28.64
CA ASP A 588 12.02 -6.78 -29.84
C ASP A 588 12.81 -6.84 -31.15
N LEU A 589 14.11 -6.48 -31.11
CA LEU A 589 15.02 -6.62 -32.24
C LEU A 589 15.42 -8.07 -32.43
N GLU A 590 15.91 -8.71 -31.38
CA GLU A 590 16.21 -10.14 -31.37
C GLU A 590 16.25 -10.69 -29.94
N PRO A 591 15.58 -11.81 -29.65
CA PRO A 591 15.51 -12.35 -28.28
C PRO A 591 16.88 -12.83 -27.74
N ASN A 592 17.82 -13.13 -28.63
CA ASN A 592 19.17 -13.59 -28.28
C ASN A 592 20.21 -12.46 -28.23
N PHE A 593 19.80 -11.20 -28.40
CA PHE A 593 20.71 -10.07 -28.41
C PHE A 593 21.52 -10.00 -27.10
N GLY A 594 22.85 -10.07 -27.20
CA GLY A 594 23.76 -10.03 -26.04
C GLY A 594 23.91 -11.34 -25.25
N ARG A 595 23.28 -12.44 -25.66
CA ARG A 595 23.56 -13.77 -25.09
C ARG A 595 24.84 -14.33 -25.68
N LEU A 596 25.78 -14.79 -24.84
CA LEU A 596 26.95 -15.54 -25.28
C LEU A 596 26.47 -16.85 -25.93
N GLN A 597 26.69 -17.02 -27.23
CA GLN A 597 26.45 -18.30 -27.89
C GLN A 597 27.38 -19.34 -27.25
N ALA A 598 26.81 -20.40 -26.69
CA ALA A 598 27.60 -21.52 -26.21
C ALA A 598 28.37 -22.10 -27.40
N PRO A 599 29.68 -22.42 -27.24
CA PRO A 599 30.46 -23.00 -28.33
C PRO A 599 29.77 -24.28 -28.83
N ALA A 600 29.61 -24.38 -30.16
CA ALA A 600 28.97 -25.51 -30.81
C ALA A 600 29.64 -26.82 -30.35
N GLY A 601 28.90 -27.64 -29.61
CA GLY A 601 29.36 -28.97 -29.17
C GLY A 601 29.10 -29.36 -27.71
N VAL A 602 28.59 -28.47 -26.85
CA VAL A 602 28.23 -28.85 -25.47
C VAL A 602 26.72 -28.77 -25.29
N GLY A 603 26.05 -29.91 -25.47
CA GLY A 603 24.66 -30.06 -25.07
C GLY A 603 24.54 -29.76 -23.57
N LEU A 604 23.79 -28.71 -23.23
CA LEU A 604 23.38 -28.47 -21.85
C LEU A 604 22.50 -29.65 -21.40
N PRO A 605 22.75 -30.24 -20.22
CA PRO A 605 21.95 -31.35 -19.74
C PRO A 605 20.51 -30.88 -19.59
N VAL A 606 19.60 -31.57 -20.27
CA VAL A 606 18.17 -31.51 -20.01
C VAL A 606 17.98 -31.83 -18.54
N LEU A 607 17.65 -30.82 -17.73
CA LEU A 607 17.23 -31.03 -16.35
C LEU A 607 15.90 -31.78 -16.40
N SER A 608 16.00 -33.10 -16.28
CA SER A 608 14.86 -34.00 -16.19
C SER A 608 14.21 -33.90 -14.80
N LYS A 609 12.90 -33.69 -14.84
CA LYS A 609 11.87 -33.85 -13.79
C LYS A 609 11.69 -32.74 -12.78
#